data_AF-A0AA43A9F2-F1
#
_entry.id   AF-A0AA43A9F2-F1
#
_cell.length_a   1.000
_cell.length_b   1.000
_cell.length_c   1.000
_cell.angle_alpha   90.00
_cell.angle_beta   90.00
_cell.angle_gamma   90.00
#
_symmetry.space_group_name_H-M   'P 1'
#
loop_
_entity.id
_entity.type
_entity.pdbx_description
1 polymer ?
#
loop_
_entity_poly.entity_id
_entity_poly.type
_entity_poly.pdbx_seq_one_letter_code
_entity_poly.pdbx_strand_id
1 'polypeptide(L)'
;MEPRKSPVKSDRLVNLVEQGVDLAIRITDLKDSTLRARRICPIRLVLCMSPAYLDERGTPQSPEDLKSHEFLVYDIRGGTAIRMQDEHGNERNPVILNSSIRHRFTNDWN
;
A
#
# COMPACT_ATOMS: atom_id res chain seq x y z
N MET A 1 31.87 14.86 -19.71
CA MET A 1 30.64 14.17 -20.11
C MET A 1 30.02 13.63 -18.84
N GLU A 2 28.84 14.11 -18.45
CA GLU A 2 28.21 13.67 -17.20
C GLU A 2 27.65 12.24 -17.38
N PRO A 3 27.83 11.33 -16.42
CA PRO A 3 27.37 9.96 -16.56
C PRO A 3 25.84 9.90 -16.73
N ARG A 4 25.37 8.97 -17.58
CA ARG A 4 23.95 8.74 -17.79
C ARG A 4 23.32 8.26 -16.49
N LYS A 5 22.32 8.99 -15.98
CA LYS A 5 21.55 8.55 -14.81
C LYS A 5 20.81 7.23 -15.12
N SER A 6 20.80 6.32 -14.15
CA SER A 6 20.13 5.03 -14.23
C SER A 6 18.91 4.98 -13.29
N PRO A 7 17.89 4.18 -13.59
CA PRO A 7 16.79 3.94 -12.66
C PRO A 7 17.31 3.38 -11.34
N VAL A 8 16.74 3.85 -10.23
CA VAL A 8 16.99 3.34 -8.88
C VAL A 8 15.67 3.02 -8.20
N LYS A 9 15.66 2.02 -7.30
CA LYS A 9 14.47 1.59 -6.56
C LYS A 9 14.69 1.77 -5.07
N SER A 10 13.68 2.31 -4.38
CA SER A 10 13.66 2.41 -2.92
C SER A 10 12.22 2.60 -2.43
N ASP A 11 11.82 1.87 -1.38
CA ASP A 11 10.54 2.10 -0.69
C ASP A 11 10.66 3.18 0.40
N ARG A 12 11.88 3.65 0.68
CA ARG A 12 12.12 4.66 1.70
C ARG A 12 11.74 6.04 1.18
N LEU A 13 11.17 6.85 2.06
CA LEU A 13 10.99 8.27 1.79
C LEU A 13 12.34 8.98 1.88
N VAL A 14 13.10 8.98 0.78
CA VAL A 14 14.40 9.65 0.68
C VAL A 14 14.27 11.08 0.17
N ASN A 15 15.20 11.94 0.58
CA ASN A 15 15.38 13.27 -0.01
C ASN A 15 15.93 13.12 -1.44
N LEU A 16 15.15 13.51 -2.44
CA LEU A 16 15.52 13.33 -3.84
C LEU A 16 16.72 14.20 -4.26
N VAL A 17 16.83 15.40 -3.68
CA VAL A 17 17.88 16.36 -4.00
C VAL A 17 19.23 15.84 -3.55
N GLU A 18 19.33 15.38 -2.29
CA GLU A 18 20.55 14.80 -1.73
C GLU A 18 21.00 13.53 -2.48
N GLN A 19 20.06 12.79 -3.06
CA GLN A 19 20.34 11.56 -3.80
C GLN A 19 20.64 11.82 -5.29
N GLY A 20 20.61 13.07 -5.75
CA GLY A 20 20.80 13.41 -7.16
C GLY A 20 19.72 12.86 -8.10
N VAL A 21 18.52 12.58 -7.57
CA VAL A 21 17.39 12.04 -8.32
C VAL A 21 16.57 13.17 -8.94
N ASP A 22 16.44 13.17 -10.27
CA ASP A 22 15.69 14.22 -10.99
C ASP A 22 14.17 14.04 -10.89
N LEU A 23 13.71 12.78 -10.83
CA LEU A 23 12.29 12.43 -10.84
C LEU A 23 12.05 11.20 -9.98
N ALA A 24 11.00 11.26 -9.16
CA ALA A 24 10.48 10.11 -8.43
C ALA A 24 9.01 9.88 -8.75
N ILE A 25 8.63 8.62 -8.93
CA ILE A 25 7.24 8.18 -9.00
C ILE A 25 6.92 7.54 -7.65
N ARG A 26 5.94 8.09 -6.92
CA ARG A 26 5.59 7.64 -5.57
C ARG A 26 4.09 7.49 -5.40
N ILE A 27 3.69 6.46 -4.64
CA ILE A 27 2.34 6.28 -4.12
C ILE A 27 2.30 6.95 -2.74
N THR A 28 1.93 8.23 -2.71
CA THR A 28 1.86 9.01 -1.49
C THR A 28 0.78 10.07 -1.60
N ASP A 29 0.28 10.52 -0.46
CA ASP A 29 -0.42 11.79 -0.37
C ASP A 29 0.55 12.92 -0.71
N LEU A 30 0.03 13.96 -1.36
CA LEU A 30 0.80 15.13 -1.68
C LEU A 30 1.11 15.88 -0.37
N LYS A 31 2.34 15.77 0.11
CA LYS A 31 2.82 16.58 1.23
C LYS A 31 3.20 17.97 0.73
N ASP A 32 3.02 18.97 1.59
CA ASP A 32 3.64 20.27 1.38
C ASP A 32 5.16 20.08 1.26
N SER A 33 5.68 20.42 0.09
CA SER A 33 7.09 20.27 -0.25
C SER A 33 7.50 21.42 -1.15
N THR A 34 8.78 21.81 -1.07
CA THR A 34 9.41 22.70 -2.06
C THR A 34 9.54 22.02 -3.43
N LEU A 35 9.34 20.71 -3.51
CA LEU A 35 9.31 19.95 -4.76
C LEU A 35 8.02 20.20 -5.54
N ARG A 36 8.14 20.38 -6.85
CA ARG A 36 6.99 20.38 -7.76
C ARG A 36 6.49 18.94 -7.92
N ALA A 37 5.23 18.71 -7.56
CA ALA A 37 4.56 17.43 -7.75
C ALA A 37 3.43 17.55 -8.77
N ARG A 38 3.20 16.47 -9.53
CA ARG A 38 2.06 16.33 -10.43
C ARG A 38 1.38 15.00 -10.17
N ARG A 39 0.07 15.02 -9.93
CA ARG A 39 -0.74 13.79 -9.81
C ARG A 39 -0.78 13.09 -11.17
N ILE A 40 -0.43 11.80 -11.21
CA ILE A 40 -0.51 10.97 -12.43
C ILE A 40 -1.89 10.32 -12.52
N CYS A 41 -2.29 9.57 -11.50
CA CYS A 41 -3.60 8.91 -11.41
C CYS A 41 -3.95 8.61 -9.93
N PRO A 42 -5.24 8.37 -9.61
CA PRO A 42 -5.63 7.72 -8.35
C PRO A 42 -5.19 6.25 -8.34
N ILE A 43 -4.92 5.72 -7.15
CA ILE A 43 -4.73 4.28 -6.92
C ILE A 43 -5.91 3.78 -6.08
N ARG A 44 -6.58 2.73 -6.57
CA ARG A 44 -7.65 2.05 -5.85
C ARG A 44 -7.11 0.75 -5.27
N LEU A 45 -7.19 0.61 -3.97
CA LEU A 45 -6.92 -0.66 -3.28
C LEU A 45 -8.21 -1.47 -3.26
N VAL A 46 -8.11 -2.74 -3.63
CA VAL A 46 -9.22 -3.70 -3.56
C VAL A 46 -8.85 -4.83 -2.63
N LEU A 47 -9.84 -5.32 -1.89
CA LEU A 47 -9.70 -6.57 -1.16
C LEU A 47 -9.78 -7.72 -2.16
N CYS A 48 -8.84 -8.64 -2.08
CA CYS A 48 -8.85 -9.85 -2.89
C CYS A 48 -8.45 -11.06 -2.04
N MET A 49 -9.00 -12.21 -2.40
CA MET A 49 -8.73 -13.50 -1.79
C MET A 49 -8.63 -14.52 -2.93
N SER A 50 -7.77 -15.53 -2.79
CA SER A 50 -7.69 -16.58 -3.80
C SER A 50 -8.97 -17.43 -3.77
N PRO A 51 -9.42 -17.98 -4.91
CA PRO A 51 -10.59 -18.87 -4.94
C PRO A 51 -10.44 -20.06 -3.98
N ALA A 52 -9.27 -20.71 -3.97
CA ALA A 52 -8.99 -21.84 -3.09
C ALA A 52 -9.15 -21.47 -1.59
N TYR A 53 -8.74 -20.26 -1.20
CA TYR A 53 -8.92 -19.81 0.18
C TYR A 53 -10.40 -19.61 0.52
N LEU A 54 -11.19 -19.07 -0.42
CA LEU A 54 -12.63 -18.88 -0.25
C LEU A 54 -13.38 -20.22 -0.18
N ASP A 55 -12.94 -21.24 -0.92
CA ASP A 55 -13.53 -22.59 -0.87
C ASP A 55 -13.32 -23.23 0.52
N GLU A 56 -12.17 -22.97 1.16
CA GLU A 56 -11.84 -23.53 2.49
C GLU A 56 -12.40 -22.70 3.65
N ARG A 57 -12.45 -21.37 3.53
CA ARG A 57 -12.79 -20.44 4.63
C ARG A 57 -14.14 -19.74 4.47
N GLY A 58 -14.80 -19.92 3.33
CA GLY A 58 -16.04 -19.22 2.99
C GLY A 58 -15.81 -17.82 2.44
N THR A 59 -16.85 -17.24 1.83
CA THR A 59 -16.84 -15.86 1.30
C THR A 59 -17.44 -14.89 2.32
N PRO A 60 -16.72 -13.83 2.74
CA PRO A 60 -17.27 -12.85 3.67
C PRO A 60 -18.47 -12.14 3.05
N GLN A 61 -19.58 -12.06 3.79
CA GLN A 61 -20.81 -11.40 3.36
C GLN A 61 -20.94 -10.00 3.96
N SER A 62 -20.15 -9.70 5.00
CA SER A 62 -20.08 -8.43 5.69
C SER A 62 -18.64 -8.03 6.01
N PRO A 63 -18.35 -6.72 6.21
CA PRO A 63 -17.07 -6.26 6.72
C PRO A 63 -16.61 -6.95 8.01
N GLU A 64 -17.54 -7.27 8.90
CA GLU A 64 -17.28 -7.91 10.19
C GLU A 64 -16.72 -9.33 10.02
N ASP A 65 -17.14 -10.05 8.97
CA ASP A 65 -16.65 -11.39 8.67
C ASP A 65 -15.14 -11.39 8.38
N LEU A 66 -14.57 -10.26 7.94
CA LEU A 66 -13.12 -10.13 7.72
C LEU A 66 -12.32 -10.40 9.00
N LYS A 67 -12.91 -10.27 10.19
CA LYS A 67 -12.21 -10.56 11.45
C LYS A 67 -11.86 -12.03 11.64
N SER A 68 -12.52 -12.96 10.95
CA SER A 68 -12.26 -14.40 11.02
C SER A 68 -11.30 -14.89 9.94
N HIS A 69 -10.89 -14.03 9.01
CA HIS A 69 -9.97 -14.37 7.92
C HIS A 69 -8.52 -13.98 8.22
N GLU A 70 -7.59 -14.66 7.55
CA GLU A 70 -6.16 -14.41 7.57
C GLU A 70 -5.75 -13.40 6.50
N PHE A 71 -4.90 -12.44 6.87
CA PHE A 71 -4.46 -11.36 5.99
C PHE A 71 -2.96 -11.31 5.82
N LEU A 72 -2.52 -11.11 4.58
CA LEU A 72 -1.17 -10.67 4.27
C LEU A 72 -1.11 -9.16 4.45
N VAL A 73 -0.40 -8.69 5.48
CA VAL A 73 -0.31 -7.25 5.79
C VAL A 73 1.09 -6.73 5.47
N TYR A 74 1.14 -5.65 4.69
CA TYR A 74 2.37 -4.95 4.38
C TYR A 74 2.71 -3.96 5.50
N ASP A 75 3.85 -4.16 6.15
CA ASP A 75 4.21 -3.52 7.44
C ASP A 75 4.55 -2.01 7.35
N ILE A 76 4.45 -1.38 6.17
CA ILE A 76 4.92 0.01 5.97
C ILE A 76 4.10 1.06 6.74
N ARG A 77 2.89 0.73 7.19
CA ARG A 77 2.02 1.68 7.93
C ARG A 77 1.49 1.17 9.27
N GLY A 78 2.02 0.05 9.78
CA GLY A 78 1.66 -0.49 11.11
C GLY A 78 0.17 -0.77 11.34
N GLY A 79 -0.64 -0.83 10.28
CA GLY A 79 -2.08 -0.91 10.38
C GLY A 79 -2.57 -2.34 10.39
N THR A 80 -3.16 -2.79 11.50
CA THR A 80 -4.02 -3.98 11.58
C THR A 80 -5.48 -3.65 11.23
N ALA A 81 -5.75 -2.45 10.69
CA ALA A 81 -7.09 -1.96 10.42
C ALA A 81 -7.33 -1.81 8.93
N ILE A 82 -8.37 -2.46 8.41
CA ILE A 82 -8.88 -2.23 7.06
C ILE A 82 -9.86 -1.05 7.11
N ARG A 83 -9.53 0.01 6.38
CA ARG A 83 -10.43 1.13 6.15
C ARG A 83 -11.16 0.90 4.83
N MET A 84 -12.48 0.95 4.89
CA MET A 84 -13.35 0.79 3.72
C MET A 84 -14.17 2.05 3.54
N GLN A 85 -14.49 2.35 2.29
CA GLN A 85 -15.46 3.37 1.94
C GLN A 85 -16.75 2.72 1.47
N ASP A 86 -17.89 3.36 1.71
CA ASP A 86 -19.15 2.96 1.11
C ASP A 86 -19.25 3.42 -0.37
N GLU A 87 -20.37 3.13 -1.01
CA GLU A 87 -20.65 3.51 -2.40
C GLU A 87 -20.66 5.04 -2.63
N HIS A 88 -20.83 5.83 -1.56
CA HIS A 88 -20.83 7.29 -1.58
C HIS A 88 -19.45 7.89 -1.23
N GLY A 89 -18.44 7.04 -0.97
CA GLY A 89 -17.09 7.45 -0.59
C GLY A 89 -16.92 7.80 0.88
N ASN A 90 -17.94 7.58 1.73
CA ASN A 90 -17.82 7.83 3.16
C ASN A 90 -17.02 6.73 3.83
N GLU A 91 -16.11 7.10 4.73
CA GLU A 91 -15.34 6.13 5.51
C GLU A 91 -16.25 5.37 6.48
N ARG A 92 -16.21 4.04 6.41
CA ARG A 92 -16.83 3.15 7.39
C ARG A 92 -15.92 2.94 8.59
N ASN A 93 -16.50 2.49 9.70
CA ASN A 93 -15.71 2.07 10.87
C ASN A 93 -14.62 1.08 10.44
N PRO A 94 -13.34 1.34 10.79
CA PRO A 94 -12.26 0.45 10.42
C PRO A 94 -12.44 -0.94 11.03
N VAL A 95 -12.21 -1.98 10.23
CA VAL A 95 -12.23 -3.36 10.71
C VAL A 95 -10.85 -3.73 11.21
N ILE A 96 -10.74 -3.94 12.52
CA ILE A 96 -9.51 -4.43 13.15
C ILE A 96 -9.38 -5.93 12.90
N LEU A 97 -8.28 -6.33 12.27
CA LEU A 97 -7.96 -7.70 11.92
C LEU A 97 -7.43 -8.45 13.14
N ASN A 98 -7.96 -9.66 13.37
CA ASN A 98 -7.52 -10.52 14.47
C ASN A 98 -6.27 -11.34 14.10
N SER A 99 -6.08 -11.63 12.82
CA SER A 99 -4.95 -12.41 12.33
C SER A 99 -4.28 -11.71 11.15
N SER A 100 -2.95 -11.62 11.21
CA SER A 100 -2.15 -11.07 10.12
C SER A 100 -0.83 -11.82 10.02
N ILE A 101 -0.52 -12.30 8.84
CA ILE A 101 0.80 -12.80 8.49
C ILE A 101 1.62 -11.59 8.07
N ARG A 102 2.61 -11.24 8.90
CA ARG A 102 3.55 -10.17 8.60
C ARG A 102 4.74 -10.76 7.86
N HIS A 103 4.83 -10.45 6.58
CA HIS A 103 6.02 -10.78 5.81
C HIS A 103 6.89 -9.53 5.67
N ARG A 104 8.13 -9.61 6.16
CA ARG A 104 9.14 -8.59 5.88
C ARG A 104 9.70 -8.85 4.49
N PHE A 105 9.14 -8.19 3.49
CA PHE A 105 9.74 -8.20 2.15
C PHE A 105 11.04 -7.39 2.22
N THR A 106 12.19 -8.06 2.07
CA THR A 106 13.44 -7.35 1.72
C THR A 106 13.40 -7.10 0.23
N ASN A 107 13.63 -5.84 -0.17
CA ASN A 107 13.56 -5.44 -1.56
C ASN A 107 14.93 -5.60 -2.24
N ASP A 108 15.51 -6.79 -2.13
CA ASP A 108 16.82 -7.15 -2.69
C ASP A 108 16.66 -7.53 -4.17
N TRP A 109 16.54 -6.53 -5.02
CA TRP A 109 16.54 -6.71 -6.47
C TRP A 109 17.91 -6.26 -6.99
N ASN A 110 18.78 -7.24 -7.22
CA ASN A 110 20.10 -7.06 -7.82
C ASN A 110 19.98 -6.87 -9.34
#